data_AF-A0A932XIG7-F1
#
_entry.id   AF-A0A932XIG7-F1
#
_cell.length_a   1.000
_cell.length_b   1.000
_cell.length_c   1.000
_cell.angle_alpha   90.00
_cell.angle_beta   90.00
_cell.angle_gamma   90.00
#
_symmetry.space_group_name_H-M   'P 1'
#
loop_
_entity.id
_entity.type
_entity.pdbx_description
1 polymer ?
#
loop_
_entity_poly.entity_id
_entity_poly.type
_entity_poly.pdbx_seq_one_letter_code
_entity_poly.pdbx_strand_id
1 'polypeptide(L)'
;MKNLPLILILAIALMVLAPVSPHSVQLAQAAGFTVENTSDAGPKSLPQAIVDANGTTGATISFAIPASDAGCTVSVCRINPVTELPKIIAPVTIDGWSQGGPGYVGPPL
;
A
#
# COMPACT_ATOMS: atom_id res chain seq x y z
N MET A 1 24.58 -52.18 24.79
CA MET A 1 24.16 -50.79 25.11
C MET A 1 25.42 -49.96 25.18
N LYS A 2 25.78 -49.26 24.10
CA LYS A 2 27.05 -48.52 23.99
C LYS A 2 26.90 -47.16 24.69
N ASN A 3 27.78 -46.88 25.65
CA ASN A 3 27.82 -45.63 26.41
C ASN A 3 28.15 -44.48 25.45
N LEU A 4 27.18 -43.60 25.23
CA LEU A 4 27.36 -42.40 24.43
C LEU A 4 28.25 -41.41 25.23
N PRO A 5 29.32 -40.85 24.64
CA PRO A 5 30.26 -40.01 25.39
C PRO A 5 29.61 -38.68 25.79
N LEU A 6 29.73 -38.32 27.07
CA LEU A 6 29.12 -37.14 27.71
C LEU A 6 29.46 -35.82 27.00
N ILE A 7 30.59 -35.76 26.28
CA ILE A 7 31.04 -34.61 25.47
C ILE A 7 30.10 -34.37 24.27
N LEU A 8 29.49 -35.43 23.70
CA LEU A 8 28.57 -35.32 22.58
C LEU A 8 27.20 -34.77 23.01
N ILE A 9 26.77 -35.07 24.24
CA ILE A 9 25.53 -34.54 24.84
C ILE A 9 25.68 -33.04 25.15
N LEU A 10 26.86 -32.61 25.60
CA LEU A 10 27.15 -31.21 25.88
C LEU A 10 27.20 -30.34 24.62
N ALA A 11 27.74 -30.86 23.51
CA ALA A 11 27.80 -30.15 22.22
C ALA A 11 26.40 -29.98 21.58
N ILE A 12 25.51 -30.97 21.74
CA ILE A 12 24.13 -30.87 21.25
C ILE A 12 23.31 -29.92 22.13
N ALA A 13 23.54 -29.91 23.45
CA ALA A 13 22.91 -28.97 24.37
C ALA A 13 23.31 -27.50 24.10
N LEU A 14 24.51 -27.26 23.54
CA LEU A 14 25.00 -25.91 23.23
C LEU A 14 24.49 -25.36 21.89
N MET A 15 23.86 -26.17 21.03
CA MET A 15 23.26 -25.72 19.74
C MET A 15 21.76 -25.41 19.82
N VAL A 16 21.09 -25.70 20.94
CA VAL A 16 19.62 -25.51 21.10
C VAL A 16 19.28 -24.17 21.77
N LEU A 17 20.27 -23.31 22.02
CA LEU A 17 20.09 -22.04 22.75
C LEU A 17 20.39 -20.79 21.91
N ALA A 18 20.09 -20.81 20.60
CA ALA A 18 19.90 -19.55 19.89
C ALA A 18 18.45 -19.09 20.15
N PRO A 19 18.19 -17.94 20.79
CA PRO A 19 16.86 -17.38 20.78
C PRO A 19 16.50 -17.15 19.32
N VAL A 20 15.56 -17.93 18.79
CA VAL A 20 14.85 -17.54 17.58
C VAL A 20 14.18 -16.22 17.93
N SER A 21 14.81 -15.11 17.54
CA SER A 21 14.22 -13.79 17.67
C SER A 21 12.82 -13.90 17.08
N PRO A 22 11.74 -13.59 17.83
CA PRO A 22 10.43 -13.53 17.22
C PRO A 22 10.56 -12.51 16.11
N HIS A 23 10.50 -12.97 14.86
CA HIS A 23 10.38 -12.08 13.74
C HIS A 23 9.04 -11.40 13.99
N SER A 24 9.08 -10.15 14.44
CA SER A 24 7.93 -9.28 14.44
C SER A 24 7.41 -9.34 13.02
N VAL A 25 6.30 -10.05 12.80
CA VAL A 25 5.55 -9.91 11.56
C VAL A 25 4.96 -8.52 11.66
N GLN A 26 5.77 -7.52 11.32
CA GLN A 26 5.31 -6.16 11.12
C GLN A 26 4.29 -6.31 10.01
N LEU A 27 3.01 -6.15 10.34
CA LEU A 27 1.97 -6.03 9.34
C LEU A 27 2.45 -4.90 8.43
N ALA A 28 2.90 -5.26 7.22
CA ALA A 28 3.20 -4.27 6.20
C ALA A 28 1.86 -3.65 5.85
N GLN A 29 1.52 -2.58 6.55
CA GLN A 29 0.36 -1.76 6.20
C GLN A 29 0.67 -1.27 4.79
N ALA A 30 -0.14 -1.70 3.82
CA ALA A 30 0.00 -1.22 2.45
C ALA A 30 0.03 0.31 2.50
N ALA A 31 1.10 0.94 1.99
CA ALA A 31 1.16 2.39 1.98
C ALA A 31 0.00 2.92 1.14
N GLY A 32 -0.79 3.82 1.73
CA GLY A 32 -1.94 4.44 1.09
C GLY A 32 -1.58 5.84 0.59
N PHE A 33 -1.91 6.13 -0.67
CA PHE A 33 -1.81 7.46 -1.26
C PHE A 33 -3.21 7.94 -1.63
N THR A 34 -3.64 9.08 -1.10
CA THR A 34 -5.00 9.60 -1.34
C THR A 34 -4.98 10.72 -2.36
N VAL A 35 -5.76 10.55 -3.43
CA VAL A 35 -6.08 11.59 -4.41
C VAL A 35 -7.25 12.42 -3.88
N GLU A 36 -7.04 13.72 -3.71
CA GLU A 36 -8.05 14.64 -3.14
C GLU A 36 -8.42 15.80 -4.09
N ASN A 37 -7.82 15.87 -5.28
CA ASN A 37 -8.17 16.89 -6.28
C ASN A 37 -8.00 16.36 -7.71
N THR A 38 -8.64 17.04 -8.67
CA THR A 38 -8.58 16.65 -10.09
C THR A 38 -7.44 17.31 -10.87
N SER A 39 -6.47 17.94 -10.20
CA SER A 39 -5.39 18.67 -10.87
C SER A 39 -4.49 17.71 -11.66
N ASP A 40 -3.88 18.22 -12.72
CA ASP A 40 -2.96 17.50 -13.61
C ASP A 40 -1.53 17.38 -13.04
N ALA A 41 -1.24 18.03 -11.91
CA ALA A 41 0.02 17.95 -11.19
C ALA A 41 -0.13 18.43 -9.73
N GLY A 42 0.94 18.24 -8.97
CA GLY A 42 1.07 18.78 -7.61
C GLY A 42 0.50 17.87 -6.52
N PRO A 43 0.55 18.32 -5.26
CA PRO A 43 0.17 17.52 -4.11
C PRO A 43 -1.26 16.95 -4.22
N LYS A 44 -1.43 15.70 -3.80
CA LYS A 44 -2.73 15.00 -3.73
C LYS A 44 -3.46 14.84 -5.08
N SER A 45 -2.74 15.03 -6.19
CA SER A 45 -3.21 14.71 -7.54
C SER A 45 -2.93 13.25 -7.89
N LEU A 46 -3.64 12.69 -8.89
CA LEU A 46 -3.38 11.33 -9.38
C LEU A 46 -1.94 11.14 -9.89
N PRO A 47 -1.35 12.07 -10.67
CA PRO A 47 0.05 11.95 -11.09
C PRO A 47 1.03 11.83 -9.91
N GLN A 48 0.86 12.64 -8.85
CA GLN A 48 1.71 12.55 -7.67
C GLN A 48 1.53 11.21 -6.95
N ALA A 49 0.27 10.75 -6.80
CA ALA A 49 -0.01 9.46 -6.17
C ALA A 49 0.63 8.28 -6.93
N ILE A 50 0.66 8.32 -8.27
CA ILE A 50 1.35 7.29 -9.07
C ILE A 50 2.87 7.34 -8.84
N VAL A 51 3.48 8.53 -8.78
CA VAL A 51 4.91 8.67 -8.49
C VAL A 51 5.25 8.07 -7.13
N ASP A 52 4.44 8.39 -6.11
CA ASP A 52 4.67 7.91 -4.75
C ASP A 52 4.46 6.37 -4.65
N ALA A 53 3.43 5.86 -5.34
CA ALA A 53 3.13 4.43 -5.43
C ALA A 53 4.23 3.64 -6.17
N ASN A 54 4.86 4.21 -7.19
CA ASN A 54 5.99 3.57 -7.87
C ASN A 54 7.19 3.35 -6.94
N GLY A 55 7.35 4.18 -5.90
CA GLY A 55 8.36 3.98 -4.85
C GLY A 55 7.97 2.93 -3.80
N THR A 56 6.74 2.41 -3.83
CA THR A 56 6.19 1.57 -2.77
C THR A 56 5.44 0.36 -3.31
N THR A 57 6.10 -0.82 -3.30
CA THR A 57 5.50 -2.06 -3.80
C THR A 57 4.24 -2.45 -3.00
N GLY A 58 3.14 -2.73 -3.70
CA GLY A 58 1.88 -3.12 -3.09
C GLY A 58 1.08 -1.95 -2.49
N ALA A 59 1.40 -0.71 -2.88
CA ALA A 59 0.67 0.46 -2.45
C ALA A 59 -0.80 0.45 -2.93
N THR A 60 -1.63 1.23 -2.24
CA THR A 60 -3.01 1.51 -2.65
C THR A 60 -3.17 3.00 -2.92
N ILE A 61 -3.66 3.35 -4.09
CA ILE A 61 -4.12 4.70 -4.42
C ILE A 61 -5.63 4.75 -4.18
N SER A 62 -6.05 5.55 -3.21
CA SER A 62 -7.46 5.80 -2.87
C SER A 62 -7.89 7.20 -3.31
N PHE A 63 -9.18 7.45 -3.37
CA PHE A 63 -9.78 8.70 -3.81
C PHE A 63 -10.68 9.27 -2.72
N ALA A 64 -10.57 10.56 -2.48
CA ALA A 64 -11.39 11.33 -1.56
C ALA A 64 -11.55 12.77 -2.09
N ILE A 65 -11.84 12.90 -3.39
CA ILE A 65 -11.99 14.19 -4.05
C ILE A 65 -13.27 14.85 -3.54
N PRO A 66 -13.21 16.06 -2.95
CA PRO A 66 -14.40 16.77 -2.53
C PRO A 66 -15.28 17.13 -3.71
N ALA A 67 -16.60 17.04 -3.56
CA ALA A 67 -17.56 17.46 -4.60
C ALA A 67 -17.45 18.96 -4.98
N SER A 68 -16.77 19.77 -4.14
CA SER A 68 -16.46 21.17 -4.40
C SER A 68 -15.24 21.40 -5.29
N ASP A 69 -14.49 20.35 -5.64
CA ASP A 69 -13.35 20.46 -6.55
C ASP A 69 -13.81 20.90 -7.96
N ALA A 70 -12.98 21.70 -8.64
CA ALA A 70 -13.33 22.33 -9.91
C ALA A 70 -13.56 21.31 -11.07
N GLY A 71 -12.98 20.11 -10.98
CA GLY A 71 -13.22 19.02 -11.93
C GLY A 71 -14.46 18.17 -11.60
N CYS A 72 -15.19 18.52 -10.54
CA CYS A 72 -16.39 17.80 -10.14
C CYS A 72 -17.69 18.44 -10.66
N THR A 73 -18.61 17.57 -11.01
CA THR A 73 -20.02 17.88 -11.26
C THR A 73 -20.87 17.30 -10.12
N VAL A 74 -22.20 17.44 -10.22
CA VAL A 74 -23.14 16.86 -9.24
C VAL A 74 -23.05 15.34 -9.09
N SER A 75 -22.40 14.62 -10.01
CA SER A 75 -22.37 13.15 -9.98
C SER A 75 -21.00 12.53 -10.25
N VAL A 76 -20.08 13.24 -10.89
CA VAL A 76 -18.77 12.69 -11.27
C VAL A 76 -17.67 13.73 -11.09
N CYS A 77 -16.51 13.28 -10.60
CA CYS A 77 -15.27 14.03 -10.58
C CYS A 77 -14.36 13.54 -11.70
N ARG A 78 -14.04 14.41 -12.66
CA ARG A 78 -13.24 14.05 -13.83
C ARG A 78 -11.81 14.54 -13.69
N ILE A 79 -10.87 13.61 -13.60
CA ILE A 79 -9.45 13.89 -13.75
C ILE A 79 -9.14 13.87 -15.24
N ASN A 80 -8.70 14.99 -15.80
CA ASN A 80 -8.41 15.12 -17.23
C ASN A 80 -6.96 15.58 -17.45
N PRO A 81 -5.98 14.66 -17.33
CA PRO A 81 -4.57 14.99 -17.52
C PRO A 81 -4.34 15.58 -18.91
N VAL A 82 -3.65 16.72 -18.99
CA VAL A 82 -3.18 17.31 -20.25
C VAL A 82 -1.80 16.79 -20.65
N THR A 83 -1.08 16.20 -19.70
CA THR A 83 0.20 15.50 -19.87
C THR A 83 0.00 13.99 -19.72
N GLU A 84 0.93 13.21 -20.26
CA GLU A 84 0.94 11.75 -20.06
C GLU A 84 1.07 11.45 -18.57
N LEU A 85 0.21 10.57 -18.04
CA LEU A 85 0.34 10.10 -16.66
C LEU A 85 1.66 9.33 -16.48
N PRO A 86 2.31 9.42 -15.31
CA PRO A 86 3.45 8.58 -14.99
C PRO A 86 3.11 7.10 -15.18
N LYS A 87 4.03 6.32 -15.75
CA LYS A 87 3.83 4.88 -15.91
C LYS A 87 3.80 4.19 -14.55
N ILE A 88 2.89 3.23 -14.39
CA ILE A 88 2.88 2.32 -13.24
C ILE A 88 3.99 1.28 -13.47
N ILE A 89 4.99 1.27 -12.60
CA ILE A 89 6.17 0.38 -12.70
C ILE A 89 6.31 -0.56 -11.50
N ALA A 90 5.43 -0.47 -10.52
CA ALA A 90 5.35 -1.36 -9.38
C ALA A 90 3.91 -1.87 -9.19
N PRO A 91 3.70 -3.02 -8.51
CA PRO A 91 2.37 -3.48 -8.14
C PRO A 91 1.63 -2.40 -7.32
N VAL A 92 0.47 -1.98 -7.80
CA VAL A 92 -0.36 -0.94 -7.18
C VAL A 92 -1.83 -1.32 -7.30
N THR A 93 -2.59 -1.06 -6.25
CA THR A 93 -4.06 -1.10 -6.29
C THR A 93 -4.57 0.32 -6.52
N ILE A 94 -5.45 0.53 -7.48
CA ILE A 94 -6.15 1.80 -7.69
C ILE A 94 -7.60 1.58 -7.25
N ASP A 95 -7.95 2.06 -6.07
CA ASP A 95 -9.25 1.85 -5.44
C ASP A 95 -10.17 3.04 -5.70
N GLY A 96 -10.84 3.05 -6.86
CA GLY A 96 -11.85 4.06 -7.19
C GLY A 96 -13.11 4.01 -6.30
N TRP A 97 -13.38 2.89 -5.62
CA TRP A 97 -14.54 2.74 -4.76
C TRP A 97 -14.45 3.62 -3.51
N SER A 98 -13.23 3.84 -3.01
CA SER A 98 -12.98 4.70 -1.85
C SER A 98 -13.51 6.14 -1.99
N GLN A 99 -13.75 6.63 -3.22
CA GLN A 99 -14.36 7.94 -3.47
C GLN A 99 -15.76 8.08 -2.85
N GLY A 100 -16.51 6.98 -2.75
CA GLY A 100 -17.83 6.96 -2.10
C GLY A 100 -17.76 7.02 -0.58
N GLY A 101 -16.57 6.80 0.00
CA GLY A 101 -16.33 6.76 1.42
C GLY A 101 -16.83 5.47 2.10
N PRO A 102 -16.67 5.39 3.43
CA PRO A 102 -17.08 4.22 4.21
C PRO A 102 -18.59 3.96 4.09
N GLY A 103 -18.96 2.72 3.73
CA GLY A 103 -20.35 2.30 3.64
C GLY A 103 -21.07 2.68 2.34
N TYR A 104 -20.35 3.21 1.34
CA TYR A 104 -20.92 3.38 0.00
C TYR A 104 -21.38 2.03 -0.56
N VAL A 105 -22.63 1.99 -1.04
CA VAL A 105 -23.28 0.82 -1.65
C VAL A 105 -23.99 1.18 -2.97
N GLY A 106 -23.71 2.37 -3.52
CA GLY A 106 -24.32 2.87 -4.75
C GLY A 106 -23.71 2.28 -6.02
N PRO A 107 -24.19 2.71 -7.21
CA PRO A 107 -23.53 2.36 -8.46
C PRO A 107 -22.08 2.86 -8.49
N PRO A 108 -21.17 2.28 -9.29
CA PRO A 108 -19.84 2.85 -9.47
C PRO A 108 -19.90 4.35 -9.83
N LEU A 109 -19.03 5.15 -9.19
CA LEU A 109 -18.93 6.61 -9.33
C LEU A 109 -18.21 7.04 -10.62
#